data_AF-D4E2R7-F1
#
_entry.id   AF-D4E2R7-F1
#
_cell.length_a   1.000
_cell.length_b   1.000
_cell.length_c   1.000
_cell.angle_alpha   90.00
_cell.angle_beta   90.00
_cell.angle_gamma   90.00
#
_symmetry.space_group_name_H-M   'P 1'
#
loop_
_entity.id
_entity.type
_entity.pdbx_description
1 polymer ?
#
loop_
_entity_poly.entity_id
_entity_poly.type
_entity_poly.pdbx_seq_one_letter_code
_entity_poly.pdbx_strand_id
1 'polypeptide(L)'
;MPAAMRTRTYMMIEYNDDYWMRQALTLALRAQEEGEVPVGALLVLDNQVIGEGWNRPIGRHDPTAHAEIMALRQGGAVLQNYRLLNATLYVTLEPCVMCAGAMVHSRIRRLVYGASDEKTGAAGSLVDILRHPGMNHQVDITAGVLAEECAATLSNFFRLRREQQKALKQAQRAAKPQD
;
A
#
# COMPACT_ATOMS: atom_id res chain seq x y z
N MET A 1 37.62 -39.58 20.70
CA MET A 1 37.70 -38.42 19.78
C MET A 1 36.28 -37.92 19.54
N PRO A 2 35.93 -36.68 19.90
CA PRO A 2 34.57 -36.19 19.75
C PRO A 2 34.36 -35.62 18.33
N ALA A 3 33.18 -35.89 17.78
CA ALA A 3 32.73 -35.41 16.48
C ALA A 3 32.47 -33.89 16.51
N ALA A 4 32.94 -33.19 15.49
CA ALA A 4 32.73 -31.76 15.31
C ALA A 4 31.24 -31.44 15.07
N MET A 5 30.62 -30.73 16.02
CA MET A 5 29.32 -30.09 15.84
C MET A 5 29.44 -29.01 14.76
N ARG A 6 28.76 -29.21 13.63
CA ARG A 6 28.55 -28.16 12.63
C ARG A 6 27.48 -27.21 13.15
N THR A 7 27.87 -26.01 13.54
CA THR A 7 26.96 -24.90 13.83
C THR A 7 26.20 -24.54 12.54
N ARG A 8 24.88 -24.74 12.55
CA ARG A 8 23.99 -24.16 11.52
C ARG A 8 23.96 -22.65 11.74
N THR A 9 24.54 -21.90 10.80
CA THR A 9 24.36 -20.44 10.73
C THR A 9 22.90 -20.17 10.42
N TYR A 10 22.11 -19.76 11.42
CA TYR A 10 20.80 -19.19 11.17
C TYR A 10 21.01 -17.83 10.50
N MET A 11 20.63 -17.73 9.23
CA MET A 11 20.59 -16.47 8.51
C MET A 11 19.48 -15.64 9.15
N MET A 12 19.85 -14.72 10.05
CA MET A 12 18.90 -13.78 10.64
C MET A 12 18.45 -12.84 9.53
N ILE A 13 17.19 -12.93 9.13
CA ILE A 13 16.60 -12.00 8.17
C ILE A 13 16.54 -10.63 8.86
N GLU A 14 17.25 -9.65 8.31
CA GLU A 14 17.15 -8.26 8.75
C GLU A 14 15.92 -7.64 8.11
N TYR A 15 14.90 -7.36 8.93
CA TYR A 15 13.68 -6.71 8.48
C TYR A 15 13.90 -5.19 8.48
N ASN A 16 14.05 -4.61 7.29
CA ASN A 16 14.14 -3.16 7.08
C ASN A 16 12.95 -2.66 6.25
N ASP A 17 12.87 -1.34 6.05
CA ASP A 17 11.75 -0.74 5.33
C ASP A 17 11.67 -1.18 3.86
N ASP A 18 12.81 -1.36 3.20
CA ASP A 18 12.88 -1.91 1.83
C ASP A 18 12.27 -3.31 1.76
N TYR A 19 12.59 -4.19 2.71
CA TYR A 19 12.03 -5.54 2.79
C TYR A 19 10.50 -5.50 2.84
N TRP A 20 9.93 -4.72 3.77
CA TRP A 20 8.48 -4.63 3.93
C TRP A 20 7.81 -3.92 2.75
N MET A 21 8.44 -2.91 2.16
CA MET A 21 7.93 -2.26 0.96
C MET A 21 7.91 -3.20 -0.25
N ARG A 22 8.90 -4.09 -0.41
CA ARG A 22 8.85 -5.14 -1.44
C ARG A 22 7.67 -6.09 -1.23
N GLN A 23 7.35 -6.44 0.01
CA GLN A 23 6.14 -7.22 0.30
C GLN A 23 4.86 -6.43 -0.07
N ALA A 24 4.79 -5.14 0.25
CA ALA A 24 3.67 -4.28 -0.15
C ALA A 24 3.54 -4.17 -1.68
N LEU A 25 4.66 -4.15 -2.43
CA LEU A 25 4.64 -4.20 -3.89
C LEU A 25 4.04 -5.51 -4.43
N THR A 26 4.26 -6.66 -3.77
CA THR A 26 3.59 -7.90 -4.18
C THR A 26 2.06 -7.81 -4.05
N LEU A 27 1.55 -7.09 -3.04
CA LEU A 27 0.12 -6.83 -2.87
C LEU A 27 -0.40 -5.85 -3.94
N ALA A 28 0.40 -4.84 -4.30
CA ALA A 28 0.07 -3.93 -5.41
C ALA A 28 -0.09 -4.68 -6.75
N LEU A 29 0.72 -5.72 -6.99
CA LEU A 29 0.58 -6.57 -8.17
C LEU A 29 -0.73 -7.38 -8.15
N ARG A 30 -1.23 -7.81 -6.98
CA ARG A 30 -2.56 -8.44 -6.88
C ARG A 30 -3.67 -7.48 -7.32
N ALA A 31 -3.62 -6.21 -6.89
CA ALA A 31 -4.55 -5.20 -7.41
C ALA A 31 -4.46 -5.06 -8.93
N GLN A 32 -3.25 -5.04 -9.49
CA GLN A 32 -3.05 -4.97 -10.94
C GLN A 32 -3.68 -6.15 -11.68
N GLU A 33 -3.50 -7.37 -11.19
CA GLU A 33 -4.06 -8.60 -11.76
C GLU A 33 -5.58 -8.57 -11.79
N GLU A 34 -6.20 -7.89 -10.83
CA GLU A 34 -7.65 -7.66 -10.76
C GLU A 34 -8.11 -6.46 -11.59
N GLY A 35 -7.19 -5.75 -12.24
CA GLY A 35 -7.49 -4.54 -12.99
C GLY A 35 -7.72 -3.30 -12.10
N GLU A 36 -7.33 -3.33 -10.84
CA GLU A 36 -7.40 -2.20 -9.94
C GLU A 36 -6.12 -1.37 -9.99
N VAL A 37 -6.19 -0.11 -9.55
CA VAL A 37 -4.97 0.73 -9.43
C VAL A 37 -3.97 0.02 -8.49
N PRO A 38 -2.71 -0.21 -8.90
CA PRO A 38 -1.79 -1.08 -8.17
C PRO A 38 -1.21 -0.38 -6.94
N VAL A 39 -1.97 -0.42 -5.85
CA VAL A 39 -1.54 0.04 -4.53
C VAL A 39 -1.68 -1.12 -3.57
N GLY A 40 -0.61 -1.39 -2.83
CA GLY A 40 -0.54 -2.42 -1.79
C GLY A 40 -0.12 -1.82 -0.46
N ALA A 41 -0.61 -2.40 0.63
CA ALA A 41 -0.31 -1.98 1.99
C ALA A 41 -0.12 -3.18 2.93
N LEU A 42 0.81 -3.04 3.87
CA LEU A 42 1.17 -4.04 4.86
C LEU A 42 1.25 -3.39 6.24
N LEU A 43 0.53 -3.95 7.21
CA LEU A 43 0.57 -3.50 8.60
C LEU A 43 1.41 -4.48 9.42
N VAL A 44 2.46 -3.97 10.05
CA VAL A 44 3.46 -4.75 10.78
C VAL A 44 3.51 -4.33 12.24
N LEU A 45 3.55 -5.31 13.15
CA LEU A 45 3.77 -5.13 14.58
C LEU A 45 4.79 -6.16 15.05
N ASP A 46 5.84 -5.72 15.74
CA ASP A 46 6.91 -6.60 16.26
C ASP A 46 7.50 -7.56 15.20
N ASN A 47 7.75 -7.03 13.99
CA ASN A 47 8.20 -7.76 12.79
C ASN A 47 7.25 -8.87 12.32
N GLN A 48 5.98 -8.83 12.72
CA GLN A 48 4.94 -9.73 12.26
C GLN A 48 3.90 -8.96 11.44
N VAL A 49 3.50 -9.54 10.31
CA VAL A 49 2.38 -9.02 9.52
C VAL A 49 1.08 -9.28 10.27
N ILE A 50 0.37 -8.22 10.62
CA ILE A 50 -0.95 -8.29 11.26
C ILE A 50 -2.07 -7.84 10.31
N GLY A 51 -1.73 -7.28 9.15
CA GLY A 51 -2.70 -6.90 8.13
C GLY A 51 -2.09 -6.75 6.74
N GLU A 52 -2.83 -7.17 5.74
CA GLU A 52 -2.53 -7.01 4.33
C GLU A 52 -3.69 -6.30 3.63
N GLY A 53 -3.38 -5.49 2.65
CA GLY A 53 -4.39 -4.85 1.83
C GLY A 53 -3.87 -4.51 0.45
N TRP A 54 -4.76 -4.53 -0.53
CA TRP A 54 -4.52 -3.98 -1.86
C TRP A 54 -5.79 -3.30 -2.34
N ASN A 55 -5.65 -2.36 -3.27
CA ASN A 55 -6.78 -1.59 -3.74
C ASN A 55 -7.80 -2.48 -4.49
N ARG A 56 -9.07 -2.44 -4.09
CA ARG A 56 -10.17 -3.18 -4.74
C ARG A 56 -11.52 -2.41 -4.85
N PRO A 57 -11.53 -1.08 -5.09
CA PRO A 57 -12.77 -0.31 -5.02
C PRO A 57 -13.76 -0.62 -6.15
N ILE A 58 -13.29 -0.92 -7.36
CA ILE A 58 -14.16 -1.22 -8.51
C ILE A 58 -14.81 -2.59 -8.31
N GLY A 59 -14.01 -3.63 -8.07
CA GLY A 59 -14.47 -5.01 -7.95
C GLY A 59 -15.30 -5.27 -6.70
N ARG A 60 -15.06 -4.53 -5.60
CA ARG A 60 -15.87 -4.63 -4.38
C ARG A 60 -17.07 -3.69 -4.35
N HIS A 61 -17.20 -2.79 -5.33
CA HIS A 61 -18.18 -1.71 -5.31
C HIS A 61 -18.16 -0.91 -3.99
N ASP A 62 -16.96 -0.72 -3.45
CA ASP A 62 -16.73 -0.12 -2.14
C ASP A 62 -15.74 1.04 -2.31
N PRO A 63 -16.19 2.30 -2.23
CA PRO A 63 -15.31 3.46 -2.42
C PRO A 63 -14.26 3.58 -1.32
N THR A 64 -14.37 2.81 -0.23
CA THR A 64 -13.41 2.80 0.89
C THR A 64 -12.41 1.64 0.80
N ALA A 65 -12.52 0.75 -0.19
CA ALA A 65 -11.66 -0.43 -0.34
C ALA A 65 -10.26 -0.11 -0.90
N HIS A 66 -9.61 0.88 -0.29
CA HIS A 66 -8.19 1.18 -0.45
C HIS A 66 -7.32 0.20 0.33
N ALA A 67 -6.07 0.04 -0.11
CA ALA A 67 -5.12 -0.91 0.48
C ALA A 67 -4.94 -0.66 1.98
N GLU A 68 -4.77 0.60 2.38
CA GLU A 68 -4.54 1.03 3.77
C GLU A 68 -5.75 0.68 4.65
N ILE A 69 -6.96 0.94 4.16
CA ILE A 69 -8.20 0.63 4.89
C ILE A 69 -8.32 -0.87 5.11
N MET A 70 -8.02 -1.69 4.09
CA MET A 70 -8.07 -3.14 4.20
C MET A 70 -7.04 -3.67 5.22
N ALA A 71 -5.80 -3.19 5.15
CA ALA A 71 -4.73 -3.59 6.09
C ALA A 71 -5.06 -3.19 7.54
N LEU A 72 -5.55 -1.96 7.76
CA LEU A 72 -5.95 -1.48 9.09
C LEU A 72 -7.13 -2.28 9.66
N ARG A 73 -8.14 -2.59 8.84
CA ARG A 73 -9.29 -3.42 9.26
C ARG A 73 -8.86 -4.82 9.66
N GLN A 74 -7.96 -5.44 8.91
CA GLN A 74 -7.42 -6.75 9.24
C GLN A 74 -6.61 -6.70 10.55
N GLY A 75 -5.74 -5.70 10.71
CA GLY A 75 -4.98 -5.49 11.95
C GLY A 75 -5.88 -5.35 13.18
N GLY A 76 -6.96 -4.58 13.06
CA GLY A 76 -7.93 -4.41 14.15
C GLY A 76 -8.65 -5.69 14.51
N ALA A 77 -8.96 -6.53 13.52
CA ALA A 77 -9.54 -7.85 13.74
C ALA A 77 -8.55 -8.82 14.38
N VAL A 78 -7.28 -8.81 13.95
CA VAL A 78 -6.21 -9.67 14.53
C VAL A 78 -5.95 -9.31 15.99
N LEU A 79 -5.86 -8.02 16.31
CA LEU A 79 -5.59 -7.55 17.68
C LEU A 79 -6.84 -7.46 18.57
N GLN A 80 -8.04 -7.66 17.99
CA GLN A 80 -9.33 -7.41 18.65
C GLN A 80 -9.38 -6.01 19.30
N ASN A 81 -8.77 -5.02 18.63
CA ASN A 81 -8.64 -3.66 19.13
C ASN A 81 -8.53 -2.68 17.97
N TYR A 82 -9.28 -1.58 18.03
CA TYR A 82 -9.20 -0.53 17.01
C TYR A 82 -7.91 0.29 17.08
N ARG A 83 -7.22 0.27 18.22
CA ARG A 83 -5.92 0.94 18.42
C ARG A 83 -4.79 -0.02 18.07
N LEU A 84 -4.07 0.31 17.02
CA LEU A 84 -2.95 -0.44 16.45
C LEU A 84 -1.63 0.19 16.91
N LEU A 85 -1.49 0.35 18.22
CA LEU A 85 -0.34 1.03 18.82
C LEU A 85 0.97 0.33 18.44
N ASN A 86 2.02 1.12 18.23
CA ASN A 86 3.35 0.66 17.80
C ASN A 86 3.41 0.03 16.39
N ALA A 87 2.29 -0.20 15.73
CA ALA A 87 2.29 -0.76 14.39
C ALA A 87 2.85 0.25 13.37
N THR A 88 3.54 -0.30 12.37
CA THR A 88 4.02 0.45 11.19
C THR A 88 3.22 0.01 9.98
N LEU A 89 2.66 0.98 9.26
CA LEU A 89 1.97 0.75 8.00
C LEU A 89 2.90 1.08 6.83
N TYR A 90 3.14 0.10 5.97
CA TYR A 90 3.86 0.26 4.71
C TYR A 90 2.85 0.38 3.57
N VAL A 91 2.98 1.35 2.68
CA VAL A 91 2.09 1.52 1.51
C VAL A 91 2.85 2.01 0.29
N THR A 92 2.56 1.45 -0.89
CA THR A 92 3.35 1.74 -2.11
C THR A 92 3.14 3.15 -2.67
N LEU A 93 2.05 3.83 -2.31
CA LEU A 93 1.71 5.18 -2.73
C LEU A 93 1.33 6.02 -1.50
N GLU A 94 1.66 7.30 -1.51
CA GLU A 94 1.25 8.24 -0.48
C GLU A 94 -0.28 8.18 -0.25
N PRO A 95 -0.72 8.08 1.02
CA PRO A 95 -2.13 7.89 1.33
C PRO A 95 -2.95 9.14 1.01
N CYS A 96 -4.18 8.93 0.55
CA CYS A 96 -5.15 10.01 0.39
C CYS A 96 -5.72 10.49 1.73
N VAL A 97 -6.54 11.55 1.69
CA VAL A 97 -7.20 12.16 2.87
C VAL A 97 -7.94 11.13 3.74
N MET A 98 -8.69 10.22 3.11
CA MET A 98 -9.45 9.18 3.81
C MET A 98 -8.52 8.23 4.58
N CYS A 99 -7.48 7.73 3.92
CA CYS A 99 -6.55 6.78 4.51
C CYS A 99 -5.72 7.43 5.62
N ALA A 100 -5.28 8.68 5.42
CA ALA A 100 -4.58 9.45 6.46
C ALA A 100 -5.45 9.63 7.72
N GLY A 101 -6.72 10.00 7.55
CA GLY A 101 -7.67 10.07 8.67
C GLY A 101 -7.86 8.72 9.38
N ALA A 102 -7.94 7.62 8.63
CA ALA A 102 -8.05 6.28 9.19
C ALA A 102 -6.81 5.88 10.02
N MET A 103 -5.60 6.27 9.60
CA MET A 103 -4.35 6.05 10.34
C MET A 103 -4.33 6.81 11.67
N VAL A 104 -4.80 8.07 11.68
CA VAL A 104 -4.94 8.86 12.92
C VAL A 104 -5.92 8.18 13.88
N HIS A 105 -7.07 7.71 13.39
CA HIS A 105 -8.07 7.03 14.20
C HIS A 105 -7.59 5.66 14.73
N SER A 106 -6.80 4.93 13.95
CA SER A 106 -6.25 3.62 14.33
C SER A 106 -5.01 3.73 15.21
N ARG A 107 -4.42 4.91 15.39
CA ARG A 107 -3.28 5.15 16.28
C ARG A 107 -2.02 4.37 15.91
N ILE A 108 -1.81 4.09 14.62
CA ILE A 108 -0.54 3.52 14.18
C ILE A 108 0.60 4.46 14.57
N ARG A 109 1.76 3.90 14.85
CA ARG A 109 2.92 4.71 15.23
C ARG A 109 3.53 5.40 14.01
N ARG A 110 3.72 4.64 12.93
CA ARG A 110 4.53 5.06 11.79
C ARG A 110 3.88 4.69 10.47
N LEU A 111 3.93 5.61 9.52
CA LEU A 111 3.66 5.41 8.12
C LEU A 111 4.99 5.36 7.36
N VAL A 112 5.16 4.36 6.51
CA VAL A 112 6.23 4.29 5.52
C VAL A 112 5.58 4.21 4.14
N TYR A 113 5.90 5.13 3.24
CA TYR A 113 5.35 5.10 1.89
C TYR A 113 6.41 5.19 0.79
N GLY A 114 6.07 4.63 -0.36
CA GLY A 114 6.93 4.61 -1.54
C GLY A 114 6.84 5.90 -2.36
N ALA A 115 6.01 5.88 -3.41
CA ALA A 115 5.85 7.04 -4.30
C ALA A 115 4.96 8.12 -3.67
N SER A 116 5.28 9.40 -3.90
CA SER A 116 4.39 10.52 -3.55
C SER A 116 3.18 10.61 -4.47
N ASP A 117 2.08 11.18 -3.99
CA ASP A 117 0.91 11.52 -4.79
C ASP A 117 0.73 13.04 -4.84
N GLU A 118 1.37 13.67 -5.82
CA GLU A 118 1.34 15.12 -6.00
C GLU A 118 -0.05 15.72 -6.25
N LYS A 119 -1.04 14.89 -6.58
CA LYS A 119 -2.40 15.37 -6.85
C LYS A 119 -3.28 15.33 -5.62
N THR A 120 -3.21 14.24 -4.84
CA THR A 120 -4.18 13.96 -3.77
C THR A 120 -3.58 13.43 -2.48
N GLY A 121 -2.25 13.39 -2.37
CA GLY A 121 -1.52 12.90 -1.20
C GLY A 121 -1.76 13.74 0.06
N ALA A 122 -2.01 13.05 1.18
CA ALA A 122 -2.38 13.67 2.46
C ALA A 122 -1.30 13.50 3.56
N ALA A 123 -0.07 13.16 3.17
CA ALA A 123 1.09 13.04 4.05
C ALA A 123 2.19 14.09 3.75
N GLY A 124 1.86 15.11 2.95
CA GLY A 124 2.75 16.21 2.60
C GLY A 124 2.51 16.84 1.23
N SER A 125 1.99 16.09 0.23
CA SER A 125 1.86 16.62 -1.13
C SER A 125 0.74 17.66 -1.28
N LEU A 126 -0.53 17.30 -1.08
CA LEU A 126 -1.65 18.25 -1.11
C LEU A 126 -1.90 18.87 0.28
N VAL A 127 -1.86 18.04 1.31
CA VAL A 127 -2.10 18.40 2.71
C VAL A 127 -1.30 17.45 3.60
N ASP A 128 -0.97 17.87 4.83
CA ASP A 128 -0.42 16.96 5.84
C ASP A 128 -1.43 16.80 6.98
N ILE A 129 -2.24 15.74 6.90
CA ILE A 129 -3.22 15.39 7.93
C ILE A 129 -2.54 14.73 9.13
N LEU A 130 -1.54 13.89 8.85
CA LEU A 130 -0.90 13.00 9.82
C LEU A 130 -0.06 13.74 10.87
N ARG A 131 0.43 14.94 10.53
CA ARG A 131 1.18 15.82 11.43
C ARG A 131 0.45 17.13 11.75
N HIS A 132 -0.83 17.25 11.39
CA HIS A 132 -1.60 18.46 11.68
C HIS A 132 -1.70 18.70 13.20
N PRO A 133 -1.38 19.89 13.73
CA PRO A 133 -1.26 20.14 15.18
C PRO A 133 -2.57 19.98 15.96
N GLY A 134 -3.72 20.09 15.27
CA GLY A 134 -5.04 19.84 15.87
C GLY A 134 -5.44 18.37 15.99
N MET A 135 -4.65 17.43 15.43
CA MET A 135 -4.94 16.01 15.55
C MET A 135 -4.53 15.48 16.93
N ASN A 136 -5.35 14.60 17.50
CA ASN A 136 -5.11 14.01 18.82
C ASN A 136 -4.14 12.81 18.80
N HIS A 137 -3.55 12.53 17.64
CA HIS A 137 -2.52 11.51 17.39
C HIS A 137 -1.62 12.02 16.26
N GLN A 138 -0.31 11.91 16.42
CA GLN A 138 0.65 12.20 15.37
C GLN A 138 1.30 10.90 14.91
N VAL A 139 1.46 10.75 13.60
CA VAL A 139 2.05 9.56 12.99
C VAL A 139 3.44 9.92 12.44
N ASP A 140 4.46 9.14 12.82
CA ASP A 140 5.81 9.28 12.26
C ASP A 140 5.79 8.93 10.77
N ILE A 141 6.49 9.67 9.93
CA ILE A 141 6.47 9.45 8.47
C ILE A 141 7.85 9.18 7.93
N THR A 142 7.98 8.14 7.12
CA THR A 142 9.14 7.88 6.26
C THR A 142 8.66 7.78 4.82
N ALA A 143 9.10 8.72 4.01
CA ALA A 143 8.73 8.84 2.61
C ALA A 143 9.83 8.25 1.70
N GLY A 144 9.45 7.83 0.51
CA GLY A 144 10.40 7.58 -0.57
C GLY A 144 11.04 6.18 -0.58
N VAL A 145 10.57 5.24 0.24
CA VAL A 145 11.14 3.89 0.29
C VAL A 145 10.77 3.14 -0.98
N LEU A 146 11.77 2.80 -1.81
CA LEU A 146 11.56 2.21 -3.14
C LEU A 146 10.62 3.06 -4.03
N ALA A 147 10.71 4.39 -3.93
CA ALA A 147 9.83 5.32 -4.65
C ALA A 147 9.80 5.09 -6.16
N GLU A 148 10.97 4.84 -6.77
CA GLU A 148 11.08 4.60 -8.21
C GLU A 148 10.34 3.33 -8.64
N GLU A 149 10.49 2.22 -7.90
CA GLU A 149 9.81 0.96 -8.18
C GLU A 149 8.28 1.10 -8.03
N CYS A 150 7.85 1.81 -6.98
CA CYS A 150 6.44 2.11 -6.73
C CYS A 150 5.83 2.99 -7.83
N ALA A 151 6.51 4.07 -8.21
CA ALA A 151 6.06 4.99 -9.25
C ALA A 151 6.04 4.32 -10.63
N ALA A 152 7.04 3.48 -10.93
CA ALA A 152 7.08 2.69 -12.16
C ALA A 152 5.89 1.75 -12.27
N THR A 153 5.53 1.07 -11.17
CA THR A 153 4.37 0.16 -11.13
C THR A 153 3.07 0.89 -11.48
N LEU A 154 2.81 2.04 -10.85
CA LEU A 154 1.65 2.88 -11.13
C LEU A 154 1.64 3.42 -12.57
N SER A 155 2.78 3.92 -13.04
CA SER A 155 2.93 4.49 -14.38
C SER A 155 2.71 3.45 -15.48
N ASN A 156 3.23 2.23 -15.27
CA ASN A 156 3.07 1.10 -16.18
C ASN A 156 1.60 0.70 -16.30
N PHE A 157 0.88 0.61 -15.16
CA PHE A 157 -0.54 0.30 -15.15
C PHE A 157 -1.38 1.30 -15.97
N PHE A 158 -1.20 2.60 -15.73
CA PHE A 158 -1.97 3.60 -16.47
C PHE A 158 -1.61 3.65 -17.96
N ARG A 159 -0.37 3.36 -18.33
CA ARG A 159 0.02 3.22 -19.74
C ARG A 159 -0.74 2.07 -20.40
N LEU A 160 -0.71 0.88 -19.80
CA LEU A 160 -1.43 -0.30 -20.29
C LEU A 160 -2.94 -0.04 -20.38
N ARG A 161 -3.54 0.63 -19.38
CA ARG A 161 -4.96 1.00 -19.40
C ARG A 161 -5.33 1.91 -20.56
N ARG A 162 -4.51 2.92 -20.87
CA ARG A 162 -4.73 3.81 -22.01
C ARG A 162 -4.64 3.07 -23.35
N GLU A 163 -3.69 2.14 -23.49
CA GLU A 163 -3.53 1.31 -24.68
C GLU A 163 -4.74 0.39 -24.89
N GLN A 164 -5.19 -0.29 -23.84
CA GLN A 164 -6.39 -1.14 -23.88
C GLN A 164 -7.64 -0.36 -24.29
N GLN A 165 -7.86 0.83 -23.71
CA GLN A 165 -9.00 1.69 -24.08
C GLN A 165 -8.93 2.15 -25.53
N LYS A 166 -7.73 2.47 -26.04
CA LYS A 166 -7.54 2.84 -27.45
C LYS A 166 -7.88 1.68 -28.38
N ALA A 167 -7.39 0.48 -28.08
CA ALA A 167 -7.69 -0.73 -28.86
C ALA A 167 -9.19 -1.05 -28.87
N LEU A 168 -9.86 -0.97 -27.71
CA LEU A 168 -11.30 -1.21 -27.59
C LEU A 168 -12.11 -0.21 -28.43
N LYS A 169 -11.77 1.08 -28.38
CA LYS A 169 -12.43 2.11 -29.21
C LYS A 169 -12.21 1.88 -30.70
N GLN A 170 -11.04 1.40 -31.12
CA GLN A 170 -10.76 1.06 -32.51
C GLN A 170 -11.58 -0.15 -32.97
N ALA A 171 -11.66 -1.20 -32.16
CA ALA A 171 -12.48 -2.37 -32.43
C ALA A 171 -13.98 -2.01 -32.56
N GLN A 172 -14.49 -1.17 -31.65
CA GLN A 172 -15.87 -0.68 -31.70
C GLN A 172 -16.17 0.15 -32.96
N ARG A 173 -15.20 0.94 -33.44
CA ARG A 173 -15.35 1.71 -34.69
C ARG A 173 -15.35 0.80 -35.92
N ALA A 174 -14.50 -0.22 -35.94
CA ALA A 174 -14.44 -1.18 -37.03
C ALA A 174 -15.67 -2.11 -37.09
N ALA A 175 -16.32 -2.36 -35.95
CA ALA A 175 -17.52 -3.20 -35.85
C ALA A 175 -18.84 -2.45 -36.11
N LYS A 176 -18.83 -1.12 -36.29
CA LYS A 176 -20.03 -0.39 -36.70
C LYS A 176 -20.35 -0.69 -38.17
N PRO A 177 -21.58 -1.09 -38.52
CA PRO A 177 -22.01 -1.19 -39.91
C PRO A 177 -21.77 0.13 -40.63
N GLN A 178 -21.28 0.06 -41.87
CA GLN A 178 -21.28 1.21 -42.77
C GLN A 178 -22.71 1.35 -43.28
N ASP A 179 -23.44 2.32 -42.75
CA ASP A 179 -24.67 2.85 -43.38
C ASP A 179 -24.29 3.72 -44.60
#